data_AF-A0A5K1DCQ8-F1
#
_entry.id   AF-A0A5K1DCQ8-F1
#
_cell.length_a   1.000
_cell.length_b   1.000
_cell.length_c   1.000
_cell.angle_alpha   90.00
_cell.angle_beta   90.00
_cell.angle_gamma   90.00
#
_symmetry.space_group_name_H-M   'P 1'
#
loop_
_entity.id
_entity.type
_entity.pdbx_description
1 polymer ?
#
loop_
_entity_poly.entity_id
_entity_poly.type
_entity_poly.pdbx_seq_one_letter_code
_entity_poly.pdbx_strand_id
1 'polypeptide(L)' 'VVGFDLVDDESKPERRPTKHMPTPSEWTNIFNPAFSYYTYYCYANLYTLNK' A
#
# COMPACT_ATOMS: atom_id res chain seq x y z
N VAL A 1 20.05 -7.06 -4.29
CA VAL A 1 18.60 -7.29 -4.41
C VAL A 1 18.12 -6.60 -5.67
N VAL A 2 17.31 -7.25 -6.51
CA VAL A 2 16.89 -6.73 -7.83
C VAL A 2 15.41 -6.36 -7.92
N GLY A 3 14.63 -6.69 -6.89
CA GLY A 3 13.20 -6.38 -6.83
C GLY A 3 12.62 -6.69 -5.46
N PHE A 4 11.47 -6.11 -5.18
CA PHE A 4 10.64 -6.37 -4.01
C PHE A 4 9.31 -6.93 -4.49
N ASP A 5 8.89 -8.05 -3.91
CA ASP A 5 7.65 -8.74 -4.25
C ASP A 5 6.63 -8.54 -3.11
N LEU A 6 5.46 -8.02 -3.45
CA LEU A 6 4.36 -7.78 -2.51
C LEU A 6 3.30 -8.84 -2.77
N VAL A 7 3.00 -9.66 -1.76
CA VAL A 7 2.07 -10.80 -1.88
C VAL A 7 0.86 -10.62 -0.96
N ASP A 8 -0.33 -10.88 -1.48
CA ASP A 8 -1.56 -11.13 -0.71
C ASP A 8 -2.50 -12.02 -1.55
N ASP A 9 -3.58 -12.51 -0.93
CA ASP A 9 -4.66 -13.22 -1.62
C ASP A 9 -5.56 -12.23 -2.36
N GLU A 10 -5.33 -12.10 -3.66
CA GLU A 10 -6.04 -11.20 -4.58
C GLU A 10 -7.54 -11.50 -4.70
N SER A 11 -8.01 -12.65 -4.20
CA SER A 11 -9.44 -13.00 -4.19
C SER A 11 -10.23 -12.32 -3.06
N LYS A 12 -9.54 -11.78 -2.05
CA LYS A 12 -10.18 -11.09 -0.92
C LYS A 12 -10.82 -9.78 -1.40
N PRO A 13 -12.09 -9.52 -1.02
CA PRO A 13 -12.73 -8.27 -1.38
C PRO A 13 -12.10 -7.10 -0.63
N GLU A 14 -11.61 -6.12 -1.38
CA GLU A 14 -11.05 -4.88 -0.84
C GLU A 14 -11.99 -3.68 -1.03
N ARG A 15 -11.87 -2.70 -0.13
CA ARG A 15 -12.56 -1.41 -0.31
C ARG A 15 -11.82 -0.58 -1.34
N ARG A 16 -12.54 0.00 -2.29
CA ARG A 16 -11.92 0.89 -3.29
C ARG A 16 -11.21 2.05 -2.58
N PRO A 17 -9.94 2.32 -2.93
CA PRO A 17 -9.21 3.46 -2.40
C PRO A 17 -9.91 4.76 -2.79
N THR A 18 -10.03 5.71 -1.86
CA THR A 18 -10.53 7.05 -2.15
C THR A 18 -9.37 8.03 -2.25
N LYS A 19 -9.59 9.20 -2.87
CA LYS A 19 -8.58 10.27 -2.98
C LYS A 19 -8.09 10.77 -1.61
N HIS A 20 -8.89 10.60 -0.55
CA HIS A 20 -8.63 11.11 0.79
C HIS A 20 -8.43 9.97 1.80
N MET A 21 -7.55 9.02 1.49
CA MET A 21 -7.14 8.01 2.47
C MET A 21 -6.19 8.63 3.51
N PRO A 22 -6.26 8.17 4.76
CA PRO A 22 -5.33 8.61 5.80
C PRO A 22 -3.91 8.19 5.47
N THR A 23 -2.92 8.90 6.01
CA THR A 23 -1.51 8.53 5.86
C THR A 23 -1.19 7.24 6.64
N PRO A 24 -0.07 6.54 6.37
CA PRO A 24 0.24 5.27 7.01
C PRO A 24 0.35 5.42 8.54
N SER A 25 0.83 6.57 9.01
CA SER A 25 0.93 6.91 10.43
C SER A 25 -0.42 7.16 11.10
N GLU A 26 -1.44 7.52 10.31
CA GLU A 26 -2.81 7.81 10.77
C GLU A 26 -3.76 6.63 10.54
N TRP A 27 -3.27 5.51 10.02
CA TRP A 27 -4.08 4.33 9.77
C TRP A 27 -4.44 3.64 11.09
N THR A 28 -5.59 4.03 11.64
CA THR A 28 -6.15 3.49 12.88
C THR A 28 -7.30 2.50 12.64
N ASN A 29 -7.62 2.24 11.38
CA ASN A 29 -8.71 1.36 10.99
C ASN A 29 -8.31 -0.11 11.22
N ILE A 30 -9.25 -0.91 11.76
CA ILE A 30 -9.09 -2.35 11.97
C ILE A 30 -9.00 -3.15 10.65
N PHE A 31 -9.47 -2.56 9.54
CA PHE A 31 -9.44 -3.17 8.24
C PHE A 31 -8.10 -2.94 7.54
N ASN A 32 -7.69 -3.94 6.75
CA ASN A 32 -6.51 -3.81 5.89
C ASN A 32 -6.73 -2.69 4.86
N PRO A 33 -5.75 -1.81 4.62
CA PRO A 33 -5.75 -0.96 3.45
C PRO A 33 -5.86 -1.80 2.18
N ALA A 34 -6.44 -1.21 1.13
CA ALA A 34 -6.46 -1.84 -0.20
C ALA A 34 -5.03 -2.04 -0.72
N PHE A 35 -4.80 -3.06 -1.53
CA PHE A 35 -3.48 -3.39 -2.08
C PHE A 35 -2.79 -2.19 -2.75
N SER A 36 -3.55 -1.38 -3.50
CA SER A 36 -2.99 -0.19 -4.16
C SER A 36 -2.42 0.85 -3.19
N TYR A 37 -2.89 0.89 -1.95
CA TYR A 37 -2.33 1.74 -0.90
C TYR A 37 -0.92 1.28 -0.53
N TYR A 38 -0.73 -0.03 -0.35
CA TYR A 38 0.58 -0.63 -0.14
C TYR A 38 1.51 -0.36 -1.33
N THR A 39 1.04 -0.61 -2.55
CA THR A 39 1.86 -0.39 -3.76
C THR A 39 2.32 1.06 -3.87
N TYR A 40 1.46 2.03 -3.56
CA TYR A 40 1.80 3.46 -3.63
C TYR A 40 2.93 3.83 -2.65
N TYR A 41 2.80 3.48 -1.37
CA TYR A 41 3.82 3.83 -0.37
C TYR A 41 5.10 3.02 -0.53
N CYS A 42 5.01 1.74 -0.90
CA CYS A 42 6.17 0.94 -1.25
C CYS A 42 6.92 1.55 -2.44
N TYR A 43 6.22 1.94 -3.51
CA TYR A 43 6.82 2.62 -4.65
C TYR A 43 7.45 3.96 -4.25
N ALA A 44 6.73 4.82 -3.53
CA ALA A 44 7.23 6.14 -3.12
C ALA A 44 8.51 6.03 -2.27
N ASN A 45 8.54 5.07 -1.34
CA ASN A 45 9.71 4.81 -0.50
C ASN A 45 10.89 4.24 -1.31
N LEU A 46 10.64 3.26 -2.17
CA LEU A 46 11.66 2.68 -3.03
C LEU A 46 12.22 3.68 -4.03
N TYR A 47 11.36 4.51 -4.62
CA TYR A 47 11.76 5.59 -5.52
C TYR A 47 12.64 6.60 -4.81
N THR A 48 12.26 7.02 -3.59
CA THR A 48 13.05 7.99 -2.81
C THR A 48 14.40 7.42 -2.39
N LEU A 49 14.45 6.13 -2.02
CA LEU A 49 15.67 5.45 -1.60
C LEU A 49 16.66 5.22 -2.76
N ASN A 50 16.15 4.88 -3.95
CA ASN A 50 16.99 4.54 -5.12
C ASN A 50 17.19 5.71 -6.09
N LYS A 51 16.85 6.94 -5.66
CA LYS A 51 17.14 8.15 -6.41
C LYS A 51 18.61 8.53 -6.28
#